data_AF-A0A9P7JGP9-F1
#
_entry.id   AF-A0A9P7JGP9-F1
#
_cell.length_a   1.000
_cell.length_b   1.000
_cell.length_c   1.000
_cell.angle_alpha   90.00
_cell.angle_beta   90.00
_cell.angle_gamma   90.00
#
_symmetry.space_group_name_H-M   'P 1'
#
loop_
_entity.id
_entity.type
_entity.pdbx_description
1 polymer ?
#
loop_
_entity_poly.entity_id
_entity_poly.type
_entity_poly.pdbx_seq_one_letter_code
_entity_poly.pdbx_strand_id
1 'polypeptide(L)'
;MSSTENVLELGWVLWGLNYANVAVTTSWTYNSFLTLADEVAFLTQSQWRLPKLLYIVCRYLTCGYLTLEMLVAFQPMMSIHTCQVIYSINTYLGSFIVVCAEGVFLLRVCAIWGFGRKMVVLFSMSGLMYVIAATVVLSIIRSPPTTTKSPIPVTSCLETGSDRTIIILYVILVAAEIQIWAFALYKFAASYSRRGGRNHLLEQLIHHNMIYLTCGLVFSFSVILTTARLNVFYGFMIVRFLRN
;
A
#
# COMPACT_ATOMS: atom_id res chain seq x y z
N MET A 1 32.14 -19.24 13.39
CA MET A 1 31.25 -19.99 12.48
C MET A 1 29.80 -19.48 12.50
N SER A 2 29.16 -19.26 13.66
CA SER A 2 27.79 -18.68 13.74
C SER A 2 27.63 -17.29 13.10
N SER A 3 28.63 -16.40 13.20
CA SER A 3 28.52 -15.02 12.68
C SER A 3 28.46 -14.94 11.14
N THR A 4 29.23 -15.79 10.43
CA THR A 4 29.30 -15.79 8.96
C THR A 4 28.03 -16.32 8.29
N GLU A 5 27.37 -17.31 8.88
CA GLU A 5 26.08 -17.83 8.36
C GLU A 5 24.98 -16.78 8.49
N ASN A 6 24.90 -16.06 9.62
CA ASN A 6 23.90 -15.02 9.81
C ASN A 6 24.07 -13.83 8.84
N VAL A 7 25.31 -13.46 8.51
CA VAL A 7 25.59 -12.41 7.51
C VAL A 7 25.19 -12.86 6.11
N LEU A 8 25.41 -14.13 5.77
CA LEU A 8 25.02 -14.70 4.48
C LEU A 8 23.49 -14.71 4.31
N GLU A 9 22.77 -15.20 5.33
CA GLU A 9 21.30 -15.21 5.37
C GLU A 9 20.71 -13.80 5.22
N LEU A 10 21.23 -12.81 5.97
CA LEU A 10 20.80 -11.42 5.84
C LEU A 10 21.04 -10.86 4.43
N GLY A 11 22.18 -11.23 3.82
CA GLY A 11 22.49 -10.91 2.42
C GLY A 11 21.44 -11.43 1.44
N TRP A 12 21.07 -12.71 1.54
CA TRP A 12 20.04 -13.31 0.68
C TRP A 12 18.69 -12.61 0.78
N VAL A 13 18.27 -12.24 1.99
CA VAL A 13 16.99 -11.52 2.17
C VAL A 13 17.04 -10.12 1.53
N LEU A 14 18.13 -9.37 1.73
CA LEU A 14 18.31 -8.05 1.12
C LEU A 14 18.33 -8.12 -0.41
N TRP A 15 18.99 -9.12 -0.98
CA TRP A 15 18.97 -9.36 -2.43
C TRP A 15 17.56 -9.68 -2.93
N GLY A 16 16.83 -10.54 -2.21
CA GLY A 16 15.45 -10.87 -2.54
C GLY A 16 14.53 -9.64 -2.56
N LEU A 17 14.68 -8.74 -1.58
CA LEU A 17 13.93 -7.48 -1.53
C LEU A 17 14.27 -6.56 -2.70
N ASN A 18 15.55 -6.42 -3.04
CA ASN A 18 15.97 -5.61 -4.19
C ASN A 18 15.41 -6.17 -5.51
N TYR A 19 15.45 -7.50 -5.70
CA TYR A 19 14.84 -8.12 -6.88
C TYR A 19 13.32 -7.92 -6.93
N ALA A 20 12.64 -8.05 -5.78
CA ALA A 20 11.22 -7.79 -5.69
C ALA A 20 10.89 -6.33 -6.05
N ASN A 21 11.65 -5.36 -5.53
CA ASN A 21 11.52 -3.95 -5.88
C ASN A 21 11.71 -3.72 -7.39
N VAL A 22 12.75 -4.32 -7.99
CA VAL A 22 12.97 -4.25 -9.44
C VAL A 22 11.81 -4.84 -10.24
N ALA A 23 11.30 -6.00 -9.85
CA ALA A 23 10.17 -6.64 -10.50
C ALA A 23 8.89 -5.78 -10.39
N VAL A 24 8.62 -5.21 -9.21
CA VAL A 24 7.45 -4.35 -8.95
C VAL A 24 7.55 -3.07 -9.77
N THR A 25 8.69 -2.38 -9.75
CA THR A 25 8.88 -1.15 -10.53
C THR A 25 8.77 -1.42 -12.03
N THR A 26 9.34 -2.53 -12.52
CA THR A 26 9.25 -2.90 -13.94
C THR A 26 7.82 -3.23 -14.35
N SER A 27 7.09 -3.96 -13.50
CA SER A 27 5.67 -4.27 -13.75
C SER A 27 4.83 -2.99 -13.77
N TRP A 28 5.11 -2.06 -12.86
CA TRP A 28 4.43 -0.77 -12.79
C TRP A 28 4.74 0.11 -14.00
N THR A 29 6.00 0.21 -14.44
CA THR A 29 6.37 0.98 -15.64
C THR A 29 5.76 0.38 -16.89
N TYR A 30 5.79 -0.95 -17.04
CA TYR A 30 5.17 -1.65 -18.15
C TYR A 30 3.66 -1.37 -18.25
N ASN A 31 2.94 -1.53 -17.13
CA ASN A 31 1.52 -1.19 -17.08
C ASN A 31 1.27 0.30 -17.35
N SER A 32 2.18 1.17 -16.92
CA SER A 32 2.08 2.60 -17.18
C SER A 32 2.17 2.91 -18.67
N PHE A 33 3.13 2.32 -19.38
CA PHE A 33 3.27 2.49 -20.83
C PHE A 33 2.06 1.96 -21.60
N LEU A 34 1.53 0.79 -21.24
CA LEU A 34 0.35 0.21 -21.90
C LEU A 34 -0.89 1.10 -21.77
N THR A 35 -1.09 1.69 -20.60
CA THR A 35 -2.27 2.52 -20.30
C THR A 35 -2.12 3.97 -20.74
N LEU A 36 -0.93 4.40 -21.19
CA LEU A 36 -0.63 5.80 -21.48
C LEU A 36 -1.50 6.38 -22.61
N ALA A 37 -1.80 5.60 -23.64
CA ALA A 37 -2.67 6.06 -24.73
C ALA A 37 -4.10 6.35 -24.25
N ASP A 38 -4.67 5.41 -23.48
CA ASP A 38 -6.01 5.56 -22.87
C ASP A 38 -6.04 6.69 -21.85
N GLU A 39 -4.95 6.89 -21.12
CA GLU A 39 -4.82 7.99 -20.17
C GLU A 39 -4.79 9.34 -20.85
N VAL A 40 -4.02 9.51 -21.93
CA VAL A 40 -3.98 10.78 -22.65
C VAL A 40 -5.36 11.11 -23.22
N ALA A 41 -6.08 10.12 -23.74
CA ALA A 41 -7.48 10.27 -24.15
C ALA A 41 -8.40 10.65 -22.99
N PHE A 42 -8.26 9.99 -21.83
CA PHE A 42 -9.04 10.31 -20.63
C PHE A 42 -8.72 11.71 -20.08
N LEU A 43 -7.45 12.11 -20.05
CA LEU A 43 -7.00 13.40 -19.56
C LEU A 43 -7.49 14.56 -20.45
N THR A 44 -7.52 14.34 -21.76
CA THR A 44 -7.94 15.35 -22.75
C THR A 44 -9.46 15.49 -22.83
N GLN A 45 -10.23 14.40 -22.73
CA GLN A 45 -11.69 14.44 -22.93
C GLN A 45 -12.51 14.57 -21.63
N SER A 46 -11.94 14.20 -20.48
CA SER A 46 -12.69 14.09 -19.23
C SER A 46 -12.70 15.39 -18.42
N GLN A 47 -13.89 15.77 -17.94
CA GLN A 47 -14.10 16.88 -17.02
C GLN A 47 -13.30 16.70 -15.72
N TRP A 48 -12.75 17.78 -15.18
CA TRP A 48 -12.00 17.75 -13.91
C TRP A 48 -12.93 17.45 -12.74
N ARG A 49 -13.05 16.16 -12.40
CA ARG A 49 -13.80 15.66 -11.24
C ARG A 49 -12.85 15.01 -10.25
N LEU A 50 -13.28 14.92 -8.99
CA LEU A 50 -12.54 14.29 -7.89
C LEU A 50 -11.90 12.93 -8.24
N PRO A 51 -12.57 12.00 -8.99
CA PRO A 51 -11.95 10.73 -9.37
C PRO A 51 -10.71 10.88 -10.28
N LYS A 52 -10.70 11.89 -11.16
CA LYS A 52 -9.58 12.18 -12.06
C LYS A 52 -8.36 12.66 -11.26
N LEU A 53 -8.60 13.56 -10.29
CA LEU A 53 -7.54 14.06 -9.42
C LEU A 53 -6.92 12.94 -8.59
N LEU A 54 -7.75 12.12 -7.94
CA LEU A 54 -7.27 10.98 -7.13
C LEU A 54 -6.48 9.98 -7.97
N TYR A 55 -6.92 9.69 -9.19
CA TYR A 55 -6.21 8.79 -10.10
C TYR A 55 -4.82 9.31 -10.49
N ILE A 56 -4.74 10.58 -10.92
CA ILE A 56 -3.48 11.25 -11.28
C ILE A 56 -2.55 11.23 -10.08
N VAL A 57 -3.05 11.66 -8.92
CA VAL A 57 -2.28 11.74 -7.68
C VAL A 57 -1.73 10.37 -7.28
N CYS A 58 -2.55 9.32 -7.24
CA CYS A 58 -2.07 7.96 -6.99
C CYS A 58 -0.93 7.60 -7.95
N ARG A 59 -1.14 7.78 -9.25
CA ARG A 59 -0.18 7.32 -10.27
C ARG A 59 1.16 8.05 -10.22
N TYR A 60 1.15 9.38 -10.22
CA TYR A 60 2.39 10.15 -10.23
C TYR A 60 3.13 10.07 -8.89
N LEU A 61 2.42 9.97 -7.78
CA LEU A 61 3.08 9.75 -6.48
C LEU A 61 3.66 8.36 -6.36
N THR A 62 3.01 7.31 -6.91
CA THR A 62 3.61 5.97 -6.98
C THR A 62 4.90 5.98 -7.78
N CYS A 63 4.99 6.77 -8.86
CA CYS A 63 6.24 6.96 -9.59
C CYS A 63 7.35 7.49 -8.66
N GLY A 64 7.06 8.59 -7.95
CA GLY A 64 8.01 9.18 -7.00
C GLY A 64 8.44 8.20 -5.90
N TYR A 65 7.49 7.51 -5.28
CA TYR A 65 7.74 6.48 -4.27
C TYR A 65 8.69 5.38 -4.79
N LEU A 66 8.39 4.79 -5.96
CA LEU A 66 9.22 3.73 -6.54
C LEU A 66 10.62 4.23 -6.92
N THR A 67 10.75 5.46 -7.43
CA THR A 67 12.07 6.01 -7.77
C THR A 67 12.95 6.22 -6.53
N LEU A 68 12.36 6.66 -5.43
CA LEU A 68 13.08 6.86 -4.17
C LEU A 68 13.48 5.53 -3.53
N GLU A 69 12.60 4.53 -3.55
CA GLU A 69 12.94 3.16 -3.12
C GLU A 69 14.11 2.60 -3.93
N MET A 70 14.07 2.76 -5.27
CA MET A 70 15.16 2.34 -6.15
C MET A 70 16.47 3.08 -5.86
N LEU A 71 16.39 4.37 -5.54
CA LEU A 71 17.56 5.17 -5.20
C LEU A 71 18.25 4.63 -3.94
N VAL A 72 17.49 4.22 -2.93
CA VAL A 72 18.03 3.60 -1.69
C VAL A 72 18.58 2.20 -1.96
N ALA A 73 17.93 1.43 -2.84
CA ALA A 73 18.36 0.09 -3.21
C ALA A 73 19.69 0.07 -3.99
N PHE A 74 19.91 1.03 -4.90
CA PHE A 74 21.06 1.03 -5.81
C PHE A 74 22.24 1.91 -5.38
N GLN A 75 22.07 2.83 -4.43
CA GLN A 75 23.17 3.65 -3.94
C GLN A 75 23.73 3.02 -2.67
N PRO A 76 24.96 2.45 -2.65
CA PRO A 76 25.51 1.78 -1.47
C PRO A 76 26.26 2.72 -0.50
N MET A 77 26.44 4.00 -0.83
CA MET A 77 27.24 4.95 -0.05
C MET A 77 26.50 6.25 0.33
N MET A 78 25.22 6.17 0.70
CA MET A 78 24.53 7.34 1.24
C MET A 78 24.90 7.62 2.70
N SER A 79 24.83 8.90 3.07
CA SER A 79 24.87 9.30 4.47
C SER A 79 23.62 8.80 5.20
N ILE A 80 23.75 8.46 6.49
CA ILE A 80 22.62 8.03 7.34
C ILE A 80 21.53 9.09 7.34
N HIS A 81 21.91 10.37 7.39
CA HIS A 81 20.98 11.50 7.38
C HIS A 81 20.16 11.55 6.09
N THR A 82 20.80 11.39 4.93
CA THR A 82 20.10 11.36 3.64
C THR A 82 19.11 10.20 3.58
N CYS A 83 19.52 9.02 4.07
CA CYS A 83 18.66 7.84 4.05
C CYS A 83 17.44 7.99 4.96
N GLN A 84 17.61 8.55 6.15
CA GLN A 84 16.51 8.86 7.06
C GLN A 84 15.50 9.84 6.44
N VAL A 85 15.98 10.86 5.73
CA VAL A 85 15.12 11.80 5.01
C VAL A 85 14.35 11.09 3.89
N ILE A 86 15.01 10.25 3.10
CA ILE A 86 14.35 9.50 2.02
C ILE A 86 13.28 8.55 2.58
N TYR A 87 13.59 7.77 3.62
CA TYR A 87 12.61 6.88 4.25
C TYR A 87 11.42 7.65 4.82
N SER A 88 11.66 8.81 5.44
CA SER A 88 10.59 9.67 5.94
C SER A 88 9.69 10.15 4.79
N ILE A 89 10.28 10.64 3.70
CA ILE A 89 9.53 11.07 2.50
C ILE A 89 8.74 9.91 1.91
N ASN A 90 9.36 8.72 1.75
CA ASN A 90 8.69 7.52 1.23
C ASN A 90 7.53 7.07 2.11
N THR A 91 7.67 7.17 3.43
CA THR A 91 6.61 6.84 4.38
C THR A 91 5.41 7.78 4.19
N TYR A 92 5.64 9.08 4.04
CA TYR A 92 4.55 10.05 3.79
C TYR A 92 3.92 9.85 2.40
N LEU A 93 4.74 9.66 1.36
CA LEU A 93 4.26 9.39 0.00
C LEU A 93 3.44 8.11 -0.05
N GLY A 94 3.95 7.01 0.50
CA GLY A 94 3.26 5.73 0.59
C GLY A 94 1.93 5.85 1.32
N SER A 95 1.93 6.49 2.49
CA SER A 95 0.69 6.74 3.26
C SER A 95 -0.35 7.50 2.44
N PHE A 96 0.07 8.53 1.72
CA PHE A 96 -0.83 9.34 0.92
C PHE A 96 -1.36 8.61 -0.33
N ILE A 97 -0.52 7.80 -1.00
CA ILE A 97 -0.92 6.92 -2.10
C ILE A 97 -2.01 5.96 -1.63
N VAL A 98 -1.81 5.34 -0.47
CA VAL A 98 -2.76 4.39 0.14
C VAL A 98 -4.10 5.07 0.44
N VAL A 99 -4.10 6.25 1.08
CA VAL A 99 -5.33 7.01 1.35
C VAL A 99 -6.07 7.36 0.05
N CYS A 100 -5.34 7.76 -1.00
CA CYS A 100 -5.94 8.05 -2.30
C CYS A 100 -6.52 6.79 -2.95
N ALA A 101 -5.85 5.64 -2.85
CA ALA A 101 -6.32 4.36 -3.38
C ALA A 101 -7.60 3.90 -2.68
N GLU A 102 -7.66 3.98 -1.36
CA GLU A 102 -8.88 3.74 -0.58
C GLU A 102 -10.02 4.67 -1.00
N GLY A 103 -9.71 5.95 -1.24
CA GLY A 103 -10.65 6.92 -1.78
C GLY A 103 -11.23 6.49 -3.14
N VAL A 104 -10.40 5.93 -4.03
CA VAL A 104 -10.86 5.40 -5.32
C VAL A 104 -11.79 4.19 -5.13
N PHE A 105 -11.46 3.25 -4.24
CA PHE A 105 -12.34 2.12 -3.93
C PHE A 105 -13.68 2.57 -3.36
N LEU A 106 -13.67 3.52 -2.42
CA LEU A 106 -14.87 4.13 -1.86
C LEU A 106 -15.72 4.82 -2.94
N LEU A 107 -15.11 5.60 -3.82
CA LEU A 107 -15.82 6.28 -4.91
C LEU A 107 -16.50 5.29 -5.85
N ARG A 108 -15.85 4.16 -6.18
CA ARG A 108 -16.46 3.11 -7.01
C ARG A 108 -17.69 2.51 -6.33
N VAL A 109 -17.61 2.19 -5.04
CA VAL A 109 -18.76 1.69 -4.28
C VAL A 109 -19.87 2.75 -4.19
N CYS A 110 -19.52 4.01 -3.95
CA CYS A 110 -20.48 5.12 -3.89
C CYS A 110 -21.20 5.33 -5.23
N ALA A 111 -20.49 5.19 -6.35
CA ALA A 111 -21.07 5.27 -7.68
C ALA A 111 -22.10 4.15 -7.93
N ILE A 112 -21.80 2.90 -7.51
CA ILE A 112 -22.75 1.77 -7.59
C ILE A 112 -24.00 2.02 -6.72
N TRP A 113 -23.86 2.71 -5.60
CA TRP A 113 -24.96 3.10 -4.72
C TRP A 113 -25.69 4.39 -5.14
N GLY A 114 -25.24 5.06 -6.21
CA GLY A 114 -25.86 6.28 -6.72
C GLY A 114 -25.68 7.49 -5.81
N PHE A 115 -24.58 7.60 -5.07
CA PHE A 115 -24.25 8.75 -4.20
C PHE A 115 -25.36 9.16 -3.21
N GLY A 116 -26.10 8.20 -2.67
CA GLY A 116 -27.09 8.49 -1.64
C GLY A 116 -26.45 9.20 -0.44
N ARG A 117 -27.02 10.34 -0.01
CA ARG A 117 -26.47 11.19 1.07
C ARG A 117 -26.13 10.41 2.34
N LYS A 118 -26.95 9.41 2.69
CA LYS A 118 -26.70 8.51 3.84
C LYS A 118 -25.43 7.67 3.70
N MET A 119 -25.15 7.15 2.50
CA MET A 119 -23.95 6.33 2.26
C MET A 119 -22.68 7.17 2.25
N VAL A 120 -22.73 8.35 1.63
CA VAL A 120 -21.60 9.28 1.64
C VAL A 120 -21.27 9.69 3.08
N VAL A 121 -22.28 9.99 3.91
CA VAL A 121 -22.07 10.29 5.33
C VAL A 121 -21.49 9.09 6.08
N LEU A 122 -22.04 7.88 5.89
CA LEU A 122 -21.54 6.67 6.57
C LEU A 122 -20.06 6.39 6.24
N PHE A 123 -19.69 6.43 4.95
CA PHE A 123 -18.31 6.23 4.53
C PHE A 123 -17.38 7.36 4.97
N SER A 124 -17.85 8.61 4.93
CA SER A 124 -17.05 9.74 5.42
C SER A 124 -16.79 9.66 6.92
N MET A 125 -17.78 9.24 7.72
CA MET A 125 -17.62 9.08 9.17
C MET A 125 -16.71 7.91 9.51
N SER A 126 -16.87 6.77 8.81
CA SER A 126 -16.01 5.61 8.97
C SER A 126 -14.56 5.91 8.54
N GLY A 127 -14.36 6.58 7.40
CA GLY A 127 -13.04 7.03 6.95
C GLY A 127 -12.38 7.97 7.96
N LEU A 128 -13.13 8.93 8.51
CA LEU A 128 -12.63 9.82 9.55
C LEU A 128 -12.20 9.03 10.80
N MET A 129 -12.98 8.02 11.21
CA MET A 129 -12.64 7.16 12.34
C MET A 129 -11.33 6.38 12.09
N TYR A 130 -11.13 5.83 10.90
CA TYR A 130 -9.87 5.15 10.56
C TYR A 130 -8.67 6.08 10.52
N VAL A 131 -8.82 7.31 10.01
CA VAL A 131 -7.75 8.33 10.02
C VAL A 131 -7.41 8.73 11.46
N ILE A 132 -8.40 8.92 12.32
CA ILE A 132 -8.18 9.22 13.75
C ILE A 132 -7.46 8.03 14.41
N ALA A 133 -7.89 6.80 14.17
CA ALA A 133 -7.22 5.62 14.73
C ALA A 133 -5.75 5.54 14.29
N ALA A 134 -5.45 5.76 13.00
CA ALA A 134 -4.10 5.76 12.47
C ALA A 134 -3.22 6.87 13.08
N THR A 135 -3.75 8.09 13.21
CA THR A 135 -3.01 9.21 13.83
C THR A 135 -2.75 8.98 15.31
N VAL A 136 -3.71 8.40 16.04
CA VAL A 136 -3.53 8.01 17.45
C VAL A 136 -2.41 6.96 17.57
N VAL A 137 -2.43 5.90 16.74
CA VAL A 137 -1.38 4.87 16.72
C VAL A 137 0.00 5.49 16.46
N LEU A 138 0.10 6.36 15.46
CA LEU A 138 1.35 7.08 15.14
C LEU A 138 1.82 7.99 16.29
N SER A 139 0.90 8.62 17.01
CA SER A 139 1.25 9.52 18.13
C SER A 139 1.66 8.80 19.41
N ILE A 140 1.08 7.64 19.68
CA ILE A 140 1.40 6.81 20.86
C ILE A 140 2.75 6.12 20.66
N ILE A 141 3.04 5.65 19.45
CA ILE A 141 4.28 4.94 19.14
C ILE A 141 5.32 5.94 18.61
N ARG A 142 5.67 6.93 19.45
CA ARG A 142 6.55 8.05 19.11
C ARG A 142 8.05 7.69 19.15
N SER A 143 8.41 6.41 19.13
CA SER A 143 9.81 6.01 19.07
C SER A 143 10.29 6.21 17.63
N PRO A 144 11.17 7.20 17.35
CA PRO A 144 11.69 7.36 16.02
C PRO A 144 12.42 6.08 15.61
N PRO A 145 12.18 5.55 14.42
CA PRO A 145 12.91 4.40 13.92
C PRO A 145 14.40 4.72 13.89
N THR A 146 15.23 3.78 14.36
CA THR A 146 16.67 3.94 14.32
C THR A 146 17.18 3.48 12.96
N THR A 147 17.61 4.43 12.13
CA THR A 147 18.30 4.13 10.87
C THR A 147 19.75 3.76 11.17
N THR A 148 20.13 2.52 10.89
CA THR A 148 21.50 2.03 11.05
C THR A 148 22.16 1.83 9.68
N LYS A 149 23.49 1.94 9.61
CA LYS A 149 24.22 1.59 8.38
C LYS A 149 24.10 0.09 8.15
N SER A 150 23.88 -0.31 6.91
CA SER A 150 23.87 -1.73 6.57
C SER A 150 25.25 -2.34 6.81
N PRO A 151 25.37 -3.49 7.51
CA PRO A 151 26.63 -4.20 7.67
C PRO A 151 27.21 -4.72 6.34
N ILE A 152 26.36 -4.77 5.30
CA ILE A 152 26.66 -5.35 3.99
C ILE A 152 26.55 -4.23 2.93
N PRO A 153 27.54 -4.07 2.02
CA PRO A 153 27.57 -2.98 1.03
C PRO A 153 26.53 -3.11 -0.11
N VAL A 154 25.44 -3.84 0.12
CA VAL A 154 24.36 -4.10 -0.86
C VAL A 154 23.19 -3.12 -0.74
N THR A 155 23.04 -2.47 0.42
CA THR A 155 22.03 -1.43 0.67
C THR A 155 22.64 -0.31 1.51
N SER A 156 22.22 0.95 1.30
CA SER A 156 22.81 2.08 2.03
C SER A 156 22.56 2.03 3.55
N CYS A 157 21.31 1.83 3.97
CA CYS A 157 20.93 1.80 5.38
C CYS A 157 19.75 0.85 5.62
N LEU A 158 19.52 0.52 6.90
CA LEU A 158 18.42 -0.30 7.38
C LEU A 158 17.63 0.47 8.44
N GLU A 159 16.32 0.57 8.26
CA GLU A 159 15.43 1.13 9.27
C GLU A 159 15.06 0.05 10.28
N THR A 160 15.43 0.24 11.56
CA THR A 160 15.19 -0.73 12.63
C THR A 160 14.24 -0.10 13.66
N GLY A 161 13.12 -0.76 13.99
CA GLY A 161 12.31 -0.40 15.16
C GLY A 161 10.88 0.15 14.95
N SER A 162 10.34 0.15 13.73
CA SER A 162 8.95 0.60 13.47
C SER A 162 7.94 -0.54 13.25
N ASP A 163 8.34 -1.78 13.52
CA ASP A 163 7.65 -2.94 12.93
C ASP A 163 6.25 -3.19 13.50
N ARG A 164 6.02 -2.91 14.80
CA ARG A 164 4.68 -3.08 15.41
C ARG A 164 3.71 -1.99 14.94
N THR A 165 4.18 -0.76 14.79
CA THR A 165 3.40 0.37 14.29
C THR A 165 2.89 0.08 12.89
N ILE A 166 3.79 -0.37 12.02
CA ILE A 166 3.48 -0.70 10.63
C ILE A 166 2.40 -1.79 10.56
N ILE A 167 2.56 -2.87 11.34
CA ILE A 167 1.56 -3.96 11.39
C ILE A 167 0.19 -3.43 11.83
N ILE A 168 0.11 -2.61 12.89
CA ILE A 168 -1.17 -2.06 13.37
C ILE A 168 -1.82 -1.17 12.31
N LEU A 169 -1.04 -0.32 11.62
CA LEU A 169 -1.55 0.53 10.54
C LEU A 169 -2.11 -0.29 9.37
N TYR A 170 -1.42 -1.36 8.97
CA TYR A 170 -1.95 -2.26 7.94
C TYR A 170 -3.21 -3.01 8.40
N VAL A 171 -3.33 -3.39 9.68
CA VAL A 171 -4.55 -4.00 10.20
C VAL A 171 -5.73 -3.02 10.12
N ILE A 172 -5.51 -1.74 10.44
CA ILE A 172 -6.53 -0.68 10.29
C ILE A 172 -6.93 -0.54 8.80
N LEU A 173 -5.95 -0.57 7.89
CA LEU A 173 -6.18 -0.53 6.46
C LEU A 173 -7.07 -1.71 5.99
N VAL A 174 -6.69 -2.94 6.33
CA VAL A 174 -7.45 -4.13 5.93
C VAL A 174 -8.86 -4.13 6.53
N ALA A 175 -9.04 -3.59 7.74
CA ALA A 175 -10.37 -3.40 8.30
C ALA A 175 -11.23 -2.45 7.45
N ALA A 176 -10.64 -1.36 6.93
CA ALA A 176 -11.33 -0.46 6.01
C ALA A 176 -11.65 -1.14 4.67
N GLU A 177 -10.72 -1.89 4.10
CA GLU A 177 -10.95 -2.67 2.87
C GLU A 177 -12.06 -3.70 3.03
N ILE A 178 -12.07 -4.46 4.15
CA ILE A 178 -13.13 -5.42 4.47
C ILE A 178 -14.48 -4.72 4.57
N GLN A 179 -14.54 -3.54 5.18
CA GLN A 179 -15.77 -2.77 5.25
C GLN A 179 -16.27 -2.41 3.84
N ILE A 180 -15.40 -1.86 2.98
CA ILE A 180 -15.75 -1.49 1.59
C ILE A 180 -16.23 -2.73 0.82
N TRP A 181 -15.48 -3.83 0.93
CA TRP A 181 -15.79 -5.09 0.28
C TRP A 181 -17.13 -5.67 0.76
N ALA A 182 -17.41 -5.65 2.07
CA ALA A 182 -18.66 -6.13 2.64
C ALA A 182 -19.86 -5.31 2.13
N PHE A 183 -19.74 -3.98 2.03
CA PHE A 183 -20.79 -3.13 1.47
C PHE A 183 -21.00 -3.37 -0.04
N ALA A 184 -19.92 -3.60 -0.79
CA ALA A 184 -20.00 -3.95 -2.21
C ALA A 184 -20.70 -5.30 -2.41
N LEU A 185 -20.32 -6.31 -1.61
CA LEU A 185 -20.93 -7.65 -1.62
C LEU A 185 -22.41 -7.61 -1.21
N TYR A 186 -22.74 -6.87 -0.16
CA TYR A 186 -24.13 -6.70 0.27
C TYR A 186 -24.99 -6.13 -0.86
N LYS A 187 -24.48 -5.13 -1.59
CA LYS A 187 -25.20 -4.54 -2.72
C LYS A 187 -25.36 -5.51 -3.87
N PHE A 188 -24.32 -6.29 -4.17
CA PHE A 188 -24.38 -7.35 -5.18
C PHE A 188 -25.46 -8.38 -4.82
N ALA A 189 -25.42 -8.92 -3.60
CA ALA A 189 -26.39 -9.91 -3.12
C ALA A 189 -27.82 -9.35 -3.09
N ALA A 190 -28.01 -8.11 -2.61
CA ALA A 190 -29.31 -7.46 -2.58
C ALA A 190 -29.86 -7.14 -3.99
N SER A 191 -28.98 -6.79 -4.94
CA SER A 191 -29.36 -6.55 -6.33
C SER A 191 -29.75 -7.86 -7.02
N TYR A 192 -28.98 -8.93 -6.79
CA TYR A 192 -29.26 -10.25 -7.31
C TYR A 192 -30.62 -10.79 -6.81
N SER A 193 -30.83 -10.72 -5.49
CA SER A 193 -32.06 -11.20 -4.84
C SER A 193 -33.31 -10.41 -5.25
N ARG A 194 -33.22 -9.08 -5.44
CA ARG A 194 -34.39 -8.25 -5.78
C ARG A 194 -34.74 -8.20 -7.27
N ARG A 195 -33.79 -8.48 -8.17
CA ARG A 195 -33.96 -8.17 -9.60
C ARG A 195 -33.81 -9.34 -10.57
N GLY A 196 -33.59 -10.58 -10.10
CA GLY A 196 -33.71 -11.80 -10.91
C GLY A 196 -33.28 -11.63 -12.38
N GLY A 197 -32.03 -11.21 -12.61
CA GLY A 197 -31.42 -11.15 -13.94
C GLY A 197 -31.73 -9.96 -14.86
N ARG A 198 -32.44 -8.91 -14.43
CA ARG A 198 -32.97 -7.92 -15.41
C ARG A 198 -31.99 -6.88 -15.96
N ASN A 199 -30.77 -6.73 -15.42
CA ASN A 199 -29.79 -5.71 -15.85
C ASN A 199 -28.36 -6.28 -15.99
N HIS A 200 -28.07 -6.96 -17.10
CA HIS A 200 -26.76 -7.55 -17.41
C HIS A 200 -25.60 -6.53 -17.32
N LEU A 201 -25.82 -5.27 -17.72
CA LEU A 201 -24.80 -4.21 -17.64
C LEU A 201 -24.41 -3.84 -16.20
N LEU A 202 -25.39 -3.80 -15.29
CA LEU A 202 -25.13 -3.51 -13.88
C LEU A 202 -24.41 -4.69 -13.22
N GLU A 203 -24.79 -5.91 -13.59
CA GLU A 203 -24.16 -7.14 -13.13
C GLU A 203 -22.70 -7.24 -13.59
N GLN A 204 -22.42 -6.97 -14.87
CA GLN A 204 -21.06 -6.93 -15.39
C GLN A 204 -20.22 -5.86 -14.70
N LEU A 205 -20.74 -4.64 -14.54
CA LEU A 205 -20.00 -3.56 -13.87
C LEU A 205 -19.66 -3.92 -12.41
N ILE A 206 -20.61 -4.51 -11.68
CA ILE A 206 -20.39 -4.95 -10.30
C ILE A 206 -19.40 -6.10 -10.24
N HIS A 207 -19.48 -7.07 -11.17
CA HIS A 207 -18.58 -8.22 -11.20
C HIS A 207 -17.11 -7.80 -11.38
N HIS A 208 -16.83 -6.92 -12.36
CA HIS A 208 -15.48 -6.40 -12.54
C HIS A 208 -15.00 -5.65 -11.29
N ASN A 209 -15.85 -4.80 -10.70
CA ASN A 209 -15.49 -4.08 -9.49
C ASN A 209 -15.21 -5.01 -8.29
N MET A 210 -15.99 -6.08 -8.12
CA MET A 210 -15.80 -7.08 -7.06
C MET A 210 -14.49 -7.86 -7.21
N ILE A 211 -14.08 -8.17 -8.45
CA ILE A 211 -12.78 -8.81 -8.71
C ILE A 211 -11.66 -7.88 -8.24
N TYR A 212 -11.68 -6.61 -8.65
CA TYR A 212 -10.64 -5.64 -8.24
C TYR A 212 -10.57 -5.48 -6.72
N LEU A 213 -11.72 -5.36 -6.04
CA LEU A 213 -11.75 -5.23 -4.57
C LEU A 213 -11.23 -6.50 -3.88
N THR A 214 -11.61 -7.68 -4.37
CA THR A 214 -11.14 -8.96 -3.82
C THR A 214 -9.62 -9.13 -4.02
N CYS A 215 -9.11 -8.82 -5.21
CA CYS A 215 -7.67 -8.85 -5.48
C CYS A 215 -6.89 -7.89 -4.58
N GLY A 216 -7.41 -6.67 -4.37
CA GLY A 216 -6.82 -5.70 -3.44
C GLY A 216 -6.73 -6.24 -2.02
N LEU A 217 -7.85 -6.77 -1.49
CA LEU A 217 -7.90 -7.34 -0.13
C LEU A 217 -6.94 -8.53 0.04
N VAL A 218 -6.86 -9.43 -0.95
CA VAL A 218 -5.91 -10.55 -0.93
C VAL A 218 -4.46 -10.05 -0.93
N PHE A 219 -4.17 -9.01 -1.73
CA PHE A 219 -2.84 -8.41 -1.77
C PHE A 219 -2.48 -7.77 -0.43
N SER A 220 -3.36 -6.95 0.15
CA SER A 220 -3.16 -6.31 1.45
C SER A 220 -2.99 -7.33 2.59
N PHE A 221 -3.78 -8.40 2.60
CA PHE A 221 -3.60 -9.50 3.55
C PHE A 221 -2.25 -10.22 3.37
N SER A 222 -1.84 -10.45 2.12
CA SER A 222 -0.54 -11.04 1.81
C SER A 222 0.61 -10.16 2.30
N VAL A 223 0.51 -8.84 2.13
CA VAL A 223 1.49 -7.87 2.63
C VAL A 223 1.59 -7.90 4.16
N ILE A 224 0.47 -7.99 4.87
CA ILE A 224 0.49 -8.16 6.34
C ILE A 224 1.21 -9.44 6.72
N LEU A 225 0.87 -10.56 6.06
CA LEU A 225 1.45 -11.85 6.36
C LEU A 225 2.95 -11.84 6.11
N THR A 226 3.41 -11.31 4.98
CA THR A 226 4.85 -11.19 4.67
C THR A 226 5.54 -10.26 5.66
N THR A 227 4.96 -9.12 5.98
CA THR A 227 5.55 -8.15 6.93
C THR A 227 5.66 -8.75 8.33
N ALA A 228 4.63 -9.45 8.81
CA ALA A 228 4.65 -10.11 10.10
C ALA A 228 5.69 -11.24 10.15
N ARG A 229 5.80 -12.04 9.08
CA ARG A 229 6.80 -13.11 8.97
C ARG A 229 8.22 -12.56 8.90
N LEU A 230 8.45 -11.52 8.11
CA LEU A 230 9.74 -10.84 7.99
C LEU A 230 10.14 -10.22 9.32
N ASN A 231 9.26 -9.50 10.01
CA ASN A 231 9.54 -8.91 11.33
C ASN A 231 9.99 -9.98 12.35
N VAL A 232 9.28 -11.11 12.43
CA VAL A 232 9.68 -12.23 13.31
C VAL A 232 11.09 -12.74 12.94
N PHE A 233 11.40 -12.82 11.65
CA PHE A 233 12.69 -13.30 11.16
C PHE A 233 13.83 -12.29 11.44
N TYR A 234 13.63 -11.01 11.15
CA TYR A 234 14.60 -9.94 11.38
C TYR A 234 14.85 -9.69 12.88
N GLY A 235 13.78 -9.65 13.69
CA GLY A 235 13.90 -9.51 15.14
C GLY A 235 14.70 -10.65 15.77
N PHE A 236 14.50 -11.88 15.28
CA PHE A 236 15.29 -13.03 15.73
C PHE A 236 16.78 -12.91 15.35
N MET A 237 17.09 -12.48 14.11
CA MET A 237 18.48 -12.30 13.66
C MET A 237 19.21 -11.19 14.41
N ILE A 238 18.58 -10.05 14.64
CA ILE A 238 19.19 -8.89 15.33
C ILE A 238 19.46 -9.21 16.80
N VAL A 239 18.51 -9.83 17.51
CA VAL A 239 18.72 -10.25 18.91
C VAL A 239 19.85 -11.27 19.02
N ARG A 240 19.99 -12.15 18.03
CA ARG A 240 21.07 -13.14 18.00
C ARG A 240 22.43 -12.53 17.67
N PHE A 241 22.47 -11.49 16.84
CA PHE A 241 23.69 -10.73 16.54
C PHE A 241 24.16 -9.88 17.72
N LEU A 242 23.25 -9.22 18.44
CA LEU A 242 23.58 -8.38 19.61
C LEU A 242 24.01 -9.18 20.85
N ARG A 243 23.71 -10.48 20.91
CA ARG A 243 24.09 -11.36 22.03
C ARG A 243 25.51 -11.93 21.89
N ASN A 244 26.12 -11.84 20.70
CA ASN A 244 27.46 -12.34 20.40
C ASN A 244 28.45 -11.18 20.21
#